data_AF-A0A9E2ULL9-F1
#
_entry.id   AF-A0A9E2ULL9-F1
#
_cell.length_a   1.000
_cell.length_b   1.000
_cell.length_c   1.000
_cell.angle_alpha   90.00
_cell.angle_beta   90.00
_cell.angle_gamma   90.00
#
_symmetry.space_group_name_H-M   'P 1'
#
loop_
_entity.id
_entity.type
_entity.pdbx_description
1 polymer ?
#
loop_
_entity_poly.entity_id
_entity_poly.type
_entity_poly.pdbx_seq_one_letter_code
_entity_poly.pdbx_strand_id
1 'polypeptide(L)'
;MNDVVFRKAEYDYAVLKPAVFDMIDSICGTSIEKGMKVLIKPNMLLPAKPEFAVISHPLVVRAAAEYVLEKGASVQISDSPAVA
;
A
#
# COMPACT_ATOMS: atom_id res chain seq x y z
N MET A 1 17.36 -5.46 11.67
CA MET A 1 16.72 -4.37 12.43
C MET A 1 15.42 -4.11 11.71
N ASN A 2 14.27 -4.12 12.40
CA ASN A 2 12.98 -3.87 11.75
C ASN A 2 12.66 -2.39 11.95
N ASP A 3 12.69 -1.62 10.88
CA ASP A 3 12.33 -0.20 10.93
C ASP A 3 10.81 -0.08 11.04
N VAL A 4 10.34 0.74 12.00
CA VAL A 4 8.92 1.04 12.20
C VAL A 4 8.71 2.54 12.03
N VAL A 5 7.90 2.91 11.05
CA VAL A 5 7.62 4.31 10.71
C VAL A 5 6.19 4.66 11.11
N PHE A 6 6.03 5.75 11.87
CA PHE A 6 4.73 6.33 12.19
C PHE A 6 4.57 7.67 11.46
N ARG A 7 3.41 7.90 10.83
CA ARG A 7 2.97 9.23 10.39
C ARG A 7 1.52 9.43 10.79
N LYS A 8 1.21 10.66 11.21
CA LYS A 8 -0.18 11.09 11.33
C LYS A 8 -0.75 11.29 9.92
N ALA A 9 -1.91 10.72 9.66
CA ALA A 9 -2.60 10.85 8.38
C ALA A 9 -4.11 10.75 8.58
N GLU A 10 -4.86 11.13 7.55
CA GLU A 10 -6.30 10.99 7.45
C GLU A 10 -6.63 10.28 6.14
N TYR A 11 -7.84 9.70 6.02
CA TYR A 11 -8.30 9.11 4.75
C TYR A 11 -8.76 10.17 3.72
N ASP A 12 -8.02 11.27 3.65
CA ASP A 12 -8.02 12.23 2.56
C ASP A 12 -6.85 11.89 1.63
N TYR A 13 -7.13 11.64 0.36
CA TYR A 13 -6.10 11.21 -0.58
C TYR A 13 -4.99 12.24 -0.81
N ALA A 14 -5.31 13.55 -0.71
CA ALA A 14 -4.32 14.61 -0.87
C ALA A 14 -3.26 14.59 0.24
N VAL A 15 -3.63 14.15 1.44
CA VAL A 15 -2.73 14.00 2.60
C VAL A 15 -2.12 12.60 2.65
N LEU A 16 -2.90 11.57 2.31
CA LEU A 16 -2.51 10.17 2.45
C LEU A 16 -1.46 9.74 1.43
N LYS A 17 -1.57 10.17 0.16
CA LYS A 17 -0.61 9.79 -0.89
C LYS A 17 0.84 10.17 -0.52
N PRO A 18 1.17 11.43 -0.22
CA PRO A 18 2.54 11.79 0.15
C PRO A 18 3.01 11.07 1.41
N ALA A 19 2.15 10.89 2.42
CA ALA A 19 2.51 10.17 3.64
C ALA A 19 2.88 8.69 3.37
N VAL A 20 2.14 8.00 2.50
CA VAL A 20 2.44 6.61 2.10
C VAL A 20 3.73 6.54 1.28
N PHE A 21 3.95 7.48 0.36
CA PHE A 21 5.18 7.56 -0.43
C PHE A 21 6.40 7.70 0.47
N ASP A 22 6.36 8.66 1.40
CA ASP A 22 7.45 8.91 2.35
C ASP A 22 7.74 7.67 3.22
N MET A 23 6.70 6.95 3.66
CA MET A 23 6.87 5.71 4.44
C MET A 23 7.55 4.62 3.62
N ILE A 24 7.14 4.40 2.37
CA ILE A 24 7.74 3.38 1.51
C ILE A 24 9.18 3.76 1.19
N ASP A 25 9.43 5.03 0.83
CA ASP A 25 10.79 5.52 0.55
C ASP A 25 11.71 5.33 1.75
N SER A 26 11.23 5.57 2.97
CA SER A 26 12.00 5.43 4.22
C SER A 26 12.40 3.99 4.56
N ILE A 27 11.71 2.98 4.02
CA ILE A 27 11.93 1.56 4.36
C ILE A 27 12.59 0.81 3.21
N CYS A 28 12.10 0.98 1.98
CA CYS A 28 12.51 0.16 0.85
C CYS A 28 12.48 0.91 -0.49
N GLY A 29 12.53 2.24 -0.50
CA GLY A 29 12.31 3.02 -1.72
C GLY A 29 13.29 2.76 -2.85
N THR A 30 14.51 2.35 -2.51
CA THR A 30 15.58 1.98 -3.44
C THR A 30 15.48 0.54 -3.93
N SER A 31 14.60 -0.28 -3.35
CA SER A 31 14.46 -1.70 -3.70
C SER A 31 13.52 -1.95 -4.88
N ILE A 32 12.75 -0.94 -5.30
CA ILE A 32 11.83 -1.03 -6.43
C ILE A 32 12.44 -0.30 -7.61
N GLU A 33 12.81 -1.06 -8.65
CA GLU A 33 13.44 -0.56 -9.85
C GLU A 33 12.51 -0.68 -11.07
N LYS A 34 12.82 0.12 -12.10
CA LYS A 34 12.10 0.08 -13.38
C LYS A 34 12.09 -1.33 -13.98
N GLY A 35 10.92 -1.77 -14.43
CA GLY A 35 10.74 -3.08 -15.06
C GLY A 35 10.51 -4.24 -14.09
N MET A 36 10.59 -4.02 -12.78
CA MET A 36 10.23 -5.02 -11.79
C MET A 36 8.71 -5.33 -11.81
N LYS A 37 8.36 -6.52 -11.32
CA LYS A 37 6.98 -6.92 -11.01
C LYS A 37 6.82 -6.93 -9.49
N VAL A 38 5.98 -6.07 -8.97
CA VAL A 38 5.76 -5.92 -7.53
C VAL A 38 4.36 -6.40 -7.17
N LEU A 39 4.28 -7.35 -6.23
CA LEU A 39 3.04 -7.76 -5.62
C LEU A 39 2.73 -6.85 -4.43
N ILE A 40 1.57 -6.20 -4.47
CA ILE A 40 0.95 -5.61 -3.28
C ILE A 40 -0.03 -6.64 -2.74
N LYS A 41 0.24 -7.10 -1.51
CA LYS A 41 -0.62 -8.00 -0.74
C LYS A 41 -1.40 -7.19 0.30
N PRO A 42 -2.52 -6.55 -0.06
CA PRO A 42 -3.41 -5.93 0.92
C PRO A 42 -4.05 -7.02 1.79
N ASN A 43 -4.72 -6.63 2.87
CA ASN A 43 -5.57 -7.53 3.64
C ASN A 43 -7.01 -7.42 3.13
N MET A 44 -7.45 -8.34 2.28
CA MET A 44 -8.77 -8.46 1.64
C MET A 44 -9.48 -9.73 2.12
N LEU A 45 -9.70 -9.85 3.43
CA LEU A 45 -10.23 -11.05 4.10
C LEU A 45 -11.68 -11.39 3.69
N LEU A 46 -12.58 -10.42 3.84
CA LEU A 46 -14.03 -10.56 3.60
C LEU A 46 -14.64 -9.18 3.29
N PRO A 47 -15.78 -9.12 2.59
CA PRO A 47 -16.50 -7.86 2.39
C PRO A 47 -16.90 -7.25 3.73
N ALA A 48 -16.28 -6.12 4.09
CA ALA A 48 -16.54 -5.42 5.35
C ALA A 48 -16.84 -3.95 5.10
N LYS A 49 -17.75 -3.40 5.90
CA LYS A 49 -18.00 -1.95 5.90
C LYS A 49 -16.78 -1.19 6.44
N PRO A 50 -16.51 0.05 5.98
CA PRO A 50 -15.38 0.85 6.45
C PRO A 50 -15.30 0.98 7.97
N GLU A 51 -16.44 1.08 8.67
CA GLU A 51 -16.49 1.22 10.13
C GLU A 51 -15.78 0.09 10.89
N PHE A 52 -15.66 -1.10 10.30
CA PHE A 52 -15.02 -2.26 10.94
C PHE A 52 -13.49 -2.23 10.84
N ALA A 53 -12.92 -1.51 9.87
CA ALA A 53 -11.47 -1.40 9.65
C ALA A 53 -10.72 -2.75 9.63
N VAL A 54 -11.37 -3.83 9.17
CA VAL A 54 -10.79 -5.19 9.13
C VAL A 54 -10.09 -5.53 7.81
N ILE A 55 -10.30 -4.73 6.76
CA ILE A 55 -9.60 -4.85 5.47
C ILE A 55 -8.79 -3.57 5.19
N SER A 56 -7.74 -3.68 4.37
CA SER A 56 -6.92 -2.53 4.00
C SER A 56 -7.76 -1.47 3.29
N HIS A 57 -7.66 -0.21 3.74
CA HIS A 57 -8.42 0.89 3.15
C HIS A 57 -8.04 1.10 1.67
N PRO A 58 -9.01 1.23 0.74
CA PRO A 58 -8.72 1.32 -0.70
C PRO A 58 -7.75 2.45 -1.08
N LEU A 59 -7.82 3.60 -0.38
CA LEU A 59 -6.92 4.71 -0.65
C LEU A 59 -5.44 4.40 -0.33
N VAL A 60 -5.19 3.56 0.68
CA VAL A 60 -3.82 3.12 1.01
C VAL A 60 -3.30 2.18 -0.08
N VAL A 61 -4.12 1.22 -0.51
CA VAL A 61 -3.78 0.29 -1.60
C VAL A 61 -3.50 1.06 -2.88
N ARG A 62 -4.34 2.05 -3.19
CA ARG A 62 -4.15 2.94 -4.34
C ARG A 62 -2.83 3.69 -4.27
N ALA A 63 -2.52 4.36 -3.15
CA ALA A 63 -1.26 5.10 -3.01
C ALA A 63 -0.03 4.19 -3.17
N ALA A 64 -0.05 2.99 -2.58
CA ALA A 64 1.03 2.02 -2.75
C ALA A 64 1.17 1.55 -4.21
N ALA A 65 0.06 1.34 -4.92
CA ALA A 65 0.09 0.97 -6.33
C ALA A 65 0.63 2.09 -7.22
N GLU A 66 0.19 3.34 -6.99
CA GLU A 66 0.70 4.51 -7.69
C GLU A 66 2.21 4.67 -7.46
N TYR A 67 2.71 4.47 -6.23
CA TYR A 67 4.15 4.51 -5.94
C TYR A 67 4.96 3.53 -6.81
N VAL A 68 4.51 2.27 -6.91
CA VAL A 68 5.16 1.25 -7.74
C VAL A 68 5.17 1.65 -9.22
N LEU A 69 4.03 2.15 -9.72
CA LEU A 69 3.90 2.58 -11.11
C LEU A 69 4.81 3.78 -11.42
N GLU A 70 4.91 4.74 -10.49
CA GLU A 70 5.77 5.93 -10.64
C GLU A 70 7.27 5.58 -10.67
N LYS A 71 7.69 4.47 -10.05
CA LYS A 71 9.06 3.93 -10.18
C LYS A 71 9.29 3.19 -11.52
N GLY A 72 8.29 3.12 -12.39
CA GLY A 72 8.36 2.44 -13.69
C GLY A 72 8.32 0.91 -13.59
N ALA A 73 7.83 0.38 -12.47
CA ALA A 73 7.56 -1.03 -12.27
C ALA A 73 6.10 -1.36 -12.63
N SER A 74 5.80 -2.65 -12.75
CA SER A 74 4.43 -3.15 -12.89
C SER A 74 3.92 -3.66 -11.55
N VAL A 75 2.64 -3.43 -11.29
CA VAL A 75 1.99 -3.78 -10.03
C VAL A 75 0.97 -4.89 -10.23
N GLN A 76 0.97 -5.87 -9.34
CA GLN A 76 -0.10 -6.83 -9.17
C GLN A 76 -0.69 -6.64 -7.78
N ILE A 77 -2.02 -6.51 -7.68
CA ILE A 77 -2.72 -6.49 -6.40
C ILE A 77 -3.38 -7.86 -6.26
N SER A 78 -2.95 -8.64 -5.28
CA SER A 78 -3.53 -9.96 -5.02
C SER A 78 -3.43 -10.29 -3.55
N ASP A 79 -4.45 -10.98 -3.05
CA ASP A 79 -4.47 -11.49 -1.70
C ASP A 79 -4.99 -12.93 -1.69
N SER A 80 -4.77 -13.62 -0.58
CA SER A 80 -5.19 -14.99 -0.33
C SER A 80 -6.17 -15.00 0.85
N PRO A 81 -7.46 -14.69 0.63
CA PRO A 81 -8.45 -14.68 1.71
C PRO A 81 -8.60 -16.09 2.31
N ALA A 82 -8.82 -16.16 3.62
CA ALA A 82 -9.05 -17.42 4.32
C ALA A 82 -10.44 -18.03 4.05
N VAL A 83 -11.34 -17.25 3.45
CA VAL A 83 -12.72 -17.63 3.12
C VAL A 83 -12.86 -17.59 1.60
N ALA A 84 -13.16 -18.73 1.01
CA ALA A 84 -13.54 -18.91 -0.40
C ALA A 84 -15.05 -19.15 -0.49
#